data_AF-A0A4Y4AYI9-F1
#
_entry.id   AF-A0A4Y4AYI9-F1
#
_cell.length_a   1.000
_cell.length_b   1.000
_cell.length_c   1.000
_cell.angle_alpha   90.00
_cell.angle_beta   90.00
_cell.angle_gamma   90.00
#
_symmetry.space_group_name_H-M   'P 1'
#
loop_
_entity.id
_entity.type
_entity.pdbx_description
1 polymer ?
#
loop_
_entity_poly.entity_id
_entity_poly.type
_entity_poly.pdbx_seq_one_letter_code
_entity_poly.pdbx_strand_id
1 'polypeptide(L)'
;MGDFLAETKILGFYQRPYSIGTSSTITSTLVMVLIFYVFGLSKDQYIEKSNKLLAFSIFTVIILGSGTGYALLLMFIVYKIGPFKGKISAICSFSTMFFIYYLIFVLDIGSLDGLDKISAFYLEFLYDFKATQIEDVIYTLKSAPNQFYIGRTFEDAKDLVIWSDFAWLNLFECTGYVGLYLTVLIFIFKTNRYNYIPILVFLIGAIHYGAIYSLPGQLLGGYFMSTKFKNNEMLNNL
;
A
#
# COMPACT_ATOMS: atom_id res chain seq x y z
N MET A 1 19.61 15.84 18.29
CA MET A 1 18.61 16.07 17.22
C MET A 1 19.24 16.41 15.86
N GLY A 2 20.52 16.83 15.80
CA GLY A 2 21.24 17.08 14.54
C GLY A 2 21.62 15.81 13.76
N ASP A 3 21.98 14.73 14.44
CA ASP A 3 22.46 13.51 13.77
C ASP A 3 21.34 12.71 13.07
N PHE A 4 20.11 12.78 13.60
CA PHE A 4 18.95 12.12 12.98
C PHE A 4 18.57 12.73 11.62
N LEU A 5 18.92 14.00 11.36
CA LEU A 5 18.67 14.64 10.08
C LEU A 5 19.68 14.23 9.00
N ALA A 6 20.90 13.86 9.38
CA ALA A 6 21.93 13.40 8.45
C ALA A 6 21.58 12.04 7.82
N GLU A 7 20.95 11.13 8.58
CA GLU A 7 20.58 9.78 8.13
C GLU A 7 19.35 9.73 7.21
N THR A 8 18.60 10.83 7.08
CA THR A 8 17.39 10.87 6.23
C THR A 8 17.64 11.33 4.80
N LYS A 9 18.87 11.73 4.48
CA LYS A 9 19.21 12.26 3.15
C LYS A 9 19.71 11.16 2.22
N ILE A 10 18.97 10.92 1.14
CA ILE A 10 19.45 10.07 0.04
C ILE A 10 20.63 10.79 -0.62
N LEU A 11 21.78 10.13 -0.70
CA LEU A 11 23.03 10.67 -1.25
C LEU A 11 23.52 11.98 -0.58
N GLY A 12 23.11 12.25 0.67
CA GLY A 12 23.57 13.42 1.45
C GLY A 12 22.96 14.77 1.05
N PHE A 13 22.26 14.88 -0.07
CA PHE A 13 21.62 16.13 -0.52
C PHE A 13 20.09 16.05 -0.61
N TYR A 14 19.50 14.86 -0.74
CA TYR A 14 18.08 14.72 -0.97
C TYR A 14 17.31 14.33 0.29
N GLN A 15 16.60 15.27 0.90
CA GLN A 15 15.67 14.98 1.98
C GLN A 15 14.31 14.58 1.39
N ARG A 16 13.89 13.36 1.67
CA ARG A 16 12.61 12.83 1.19
C ARG A 16 11.44 13.69 1.69
N PRO A 17 10.53 14.16 0.82
CA PRO A 17 9.37 14.90 1.26
C PRO A 17 8.41 13.99 2.01
N TYR A 18 7.95 14.47 3.16
CA TYR A 18 6.85 13.89 3.91
C TYR A 18 5.60 14.73 3.65
N SER A 19 4.45 14.07 3.47
CA SER A 19 3.19 14.75 3.16
C SER A 19 2.06 14.13 4.00
N ILE A 20 1.09 13.48 3.38
CA ILE A 20 -0.09 12.92 4.06
C ILE A 20 0.34 11.89 5.10
N GLY A 21 -0.17 12.06 6.32
CA GLY A 21 0.16 11.19 7.46
C GLY A 21 1.65 11.20 7.81
N THR A 22 2.34 12.31 7.53
CA THR A 22 3.79 12.49 7.73
C THR A 22 4.62 11.33 7.18
N SER A 23 4.12 10.68 6.12
CA SER A 23 4.69 9.46 5.53
C SER A 23 4.67 9.57 4.02
N SER A 24 5.86 9.53 3.41
CA SER A 24 5.95 9.51 1.95
C SER A 24 5.37 8.20 1.37
N THR A 25 5.33 7.12 2.15
CA THR A 25 4.73 5.85 1.74
C THR A 25 3.22 5.92 1.68
N ILE A 26 2.57 6.56 2.66
CA ILE A 26 1.12 6.81 2.60
C ILE A 26 0.79 7.67 1.38
N THR A 27 1.55 8.75 1.19
CA THR A 27 1.35 9.67 0.08
C THR A 27 1.56 8.98 -1.27
N SER A 28 2.64 8.22 -1.44
CA SER A 28 2.94 7.52 -2.69
C SER A 28 1.90 6.45 -3.00
N THR A 29 1.42 5.74 -1.98
CA THR A 29 0.33 4.76 -2.12
C THR A 29 -0.95 5.44 -2.60
N LEU A 30 -1.33 6.59 -2.01
CA LEU A 30 -2.53 7.34 -2.45
C LEU A 30 -2.41 7.82 -3.90
N VAL A 31 -1.23 8.33 -4.29
CA VAL A 31 -0.96 8.72 -5.68
C VAL A 31 -1.09 7.50 -6.61
N MET A 32 -0.51 6.36 -6.24
CA MET A 32 -0.62 5.14 -7.04
C MET A 32 -2.06 4.64 -7.17
N VAL A 33 -2.84 4.67 -6.09
CA VAL A 33 -4.27 4.35 -6.10
C VAL A 33 -5.02 5.22 -7.12
N LEU A 34 -4.76 6.53 -7.13
CA LEU A 34 -5.37 7.45 -8.09
C LEU A 34 -4.95 7.15 -9.53
N ILE A 35 -3.66 6.85 -9.76
CA ILE A 35 -3.16 6.43 -11.09
C ILE A 35 -3.93 5.19 -11.56
N PHE A 36 -4.00 4.14 -10.73
CA PHE A 36 -4.71 2.91 -11.07
C PHE A 36 -6.20 3.14 -11.32
N TYR A 37 -6.83 4.06 -10.59
CA TYR A 37 -8.24 4.41 -10.80
C TYR A 37 -8.46 5.14 -12.14
N VAL A 38 -7.73 6.22 -12.38
CA VAL A 38 -7.86 7.03 -13.62
C VAL A 38 -7.59 6.17 -14.85
N PHE A 39 -6.56 5.33 -14.81
CA PHE A 39 -6.23 4.44 -15.93
C PHE A 39 -7.14 3.22 -16.05
N GLY A 40 -7.78 2.80 -14.96
CA GLY A 40 -8.83 1.78 -15.00
C GLY A 40 -10.11 2.28 -15.67
N LEU A 41 -10.39 3.58 -15.59
CA LEU A 41 -11.57 4.21 -16.18
C LEU A 41 -11.39 4.64 -17.65
N SER A 42 -10.17 4.99 -18.07
CA SER A 42 -9.92 5.53 -19.41
C SER A 42 -10.01 4.44 -20.49
N LYS A 43 -11.23 4.19 -20.98
CA LYS A 43 -11.44 3.65 -22.33
C LYS A 43 -11.07 4.75 -23.33
N ASP A 44 -9.99 4.54 -24.08
CA ASP A 44 -9.46 5.19 -25.29
C ASP A 44 -9.59 6.72 -25.52
N GLN A 45 -10.66 7.38 -25.09
CA GLN A 45 -10.95 8.80 -25.33
C GLN A 45 -10.22 9.78 -24.39
N TYR A 46 -9.70 9.34 -23.24
CA TYR A 46 -9.00 10.21 -22.28
C TYR A 46 -7.47 10.11 -22.33
N ILE A 47 -6.92 9.34 -23.28
CA ILE A 47 -5.51 8.93 -23.29
C ILE A 47 -4.53 10.11 -23.26
N GLU A 48 -4.76 11.18 -24.04
CA GLU A 48 -3.74 12.24 -24.17
C GLU A 48 -3.60 13.12 -22.90
N LYS A 49 -4.72 13.56 -22.31
CA LYS A 49 -4.70 14.25 -21.00
C LYS A 49 -4.21 13.32 -19.88
N SER A 50 -4.51 12.02 -19.98
CA SER A 50 -4.07 11.00 -19.03
C SER A 50 -2.54 10.82 -19.05
N ASN A 51 -1.87 11.01 -20.19
CA ASN A 51 -0.42 10.83 -20.29
C ASN A 51 0.38 11.92 -19.54
N LYS A 52 -0.03 13.19 -19.60
CA LYS A 52 0.62 14.27 -18.83
C LYS A 52 0.44 14.09 -17.33
N LEU A 53 -0.80 13.77 -16.91
CA LEU A 53 -1.11 13.49 -15.51
C LEU A 53 -0.35 12.27 -15.00
N LEU A 54 -0.21 11.23 -15.84
CA LEU A 54 0.59 10.05 -15.51
C LEU A 54 2.05 10.39 -15.30
N ALA A 55 2.67 11.09 -16.25
CA ALA A 55 4.08 11.48 -16.15
C ALA A 55 4.33 12.27 -14.85
N PHE A 56 3.46 13.23 -14.54
CA PHE A 56 3.53 13.99 -13.29
C PHE A 56 3.36 13.12 -12.04
N SER A 57 2.42 12.16 -12.06
CA SER A 57 2.15 11.28 -10.92
C SER A 57 3.30 10.28 -10.70
N ILE A 58 3.88 9.74 -11.78
CA ILE A 58 5.09 8.89 -11.72
C ILE A 58 6.25 9.69 -11.14
N PHE A 59 6.49 10.90 -11.64
CA PHE A 59 7.53 11.78 -11.13
C PHE A 59 7.34 12.08 -9.63
N THR A 60 6.09 12.29 -9.19
CA THR A 60 5.74 12.47 -7.78
C THR A 60 6.12 11.24 -6.94
N VAL A 61 5.83 10.03 -7.41
CA VAL A 61 6.21 8.78 -6.71
C VAL A 61 7.74 8.63 -6.60
N ILE A 62 8.47 9.02 -7.65
CA ILE A 62 9.94 9.02 -7.66
C ILE A 62 10.51 9.98 -6.63
N ILE A 63 10.01 11.21 -6.61
CA ILE A 63 10.39 12.20 -5.59
C ILE A 63 10.06 11.65 -4.19
N LEU A 64 8.89 11.05 -3.98
CA LEU A 64 8.52 10.54 -2.65
C LEU A 64 9.45 9.44 -2.13
N GLY A 65 10.29 8.80 -2.97
CA GLY A 65 11.38 7.94 -2.52
C GLY A 65 10.95 6.82 -1.56
N SER A 66 9.78 6.22 -1.80
CA SER A 66 9.18 5.19 -0.95
C SER A 66 9.27 3.83 -1.63
N GLY A 67 9.80 2.83 -0.92
CA GLY A 67 9.88 1.44 -1.41
C GLY A 67 8.52 0.88 -1.85
N THR A 68 7.46 1.07 -1.06
CA THR A 68 6.09 0.67 -1.44
C THR A 68 5.60 1.43 -2.66
N GLY A 69 5.87 2.75 -2.74
CA GLY A 69 5.53 3.54 -3.92
C GLY A 69 6.17 3.00 -5.19
N TYR A 70 7.46 2.66 -5.12
CA TYR A 70 8.20 2.04 -6.22
C TYR A 70 7.68 0.66 -6.58
N ALA A 71 7.39 -0.18 -5.60
CA ALA A 71 6.81 -1.50 -5.82
C ALA A 71 5.45 -1.41 -6.54
N LEU A 72 4.58 -0.50 -6.10
CA LEU A 72 3.29 -0.25 -6.73
C LEU A 72 3.43 0.36 -8.13
N LEU A 73 4.41 1.25 -8.34
CA LEU A 73 4.72 1.81 -9.66
C LEU A 73 5.21 0.74 -10.63
N LEU A 74 6.11 -0.15 -10.20
CA LEU A 74 6.56 -1.28 -11.00
C LEU A 74 5.38 -2.19 -11.37
N MET A 75 4.52 -2.51 -10.40
CA MET A 75 3.29 -3.26 -10.64
C MET A 75 2.39 -2.56 -11.67
N PHE A 76 2.26 -1.23 -11.61
CA PHE A 76 1.53 -0.45 -12.60
C PHE A 76 2.14 -0.53 -14.00
N ILE A 77 3.46 -0.37 -14.11
CA ILE A 77 4.19 -0.44 -15.38
C ILE A 77 3.98 -1.81 -16.03
N VAL A 78 4.15 -2.89 -15.27
CA VAL A 78 3.95 -4.24 -15.83
C VAL A 78 2.47 -4.50 -16.15
N TYR A 79 1.53 -4.01 -15.33
CA TYR A 79 0.11 -4.09 -15.64
C TYR A 79 -0.26 -3.39 -16.96
N LYS A 80 0.38 -2.25 -17.27
CA LYS A 80 0.03 -1.40 -18.41
C LYS A 80 0.80 -1.73 -19.70
N ILE A 81 2.11 -1.94 -19.58
CA ILE A 81 3.06 -2.12 -20.70
C ILE A 81 3.39 -3.59 -20.91
N GLY A 82 3.13 -4.45 -19.92
CA GLY A 82 3.44 -5.87 -20.00
C GLY A 82 2.86 -6.52 -21.26
N PRO A 83 3.58 -7.50 -21.84
CA PRO A 83 3.17 -8.14 -23.09
C PRO A 83 1.85 -8.93 -22.95
N PHE A 84 1.41 -9.17 -21.72
CA PHE A 84 0.20 -9.90 -21.40
C PHE A 84 -0.92 -8.91 -21.08
N LYS A 85 -2.09 -9.07 -21.71
CA LYS A 85 -3.31 -8.31 -21.36
C LYS A 85 -4.21 -9.18 -20.47
N GLY A 86 -4.95 -8.54 -19.56
CA GLY A 86 -5.94 -9.23 -18.70
C GLY A 86 -5.33 -9.89 -17.46
N LYS A 87 -5.99 -10.94 -16.92
CA LYS A 87 -5.60 -11.58 -15.63
C LYS A 87 -4.16 -12.13 -15.64
N ILE A 88 -3.66 -12.52 -16.80
CA ILE A 88 -2.29 -13.03 -16.99
C ILE A 88 -1.25 -11.94 -16.73
N SER A 89 -1.56 -10.67 -17.04
CA SER A 89 -0.64 -9.55 -16.82
C SER A 89 -0.29 -9.38 -15.35
N ALA A 90 -1.28 -9.46 -14.46
CA ALA A 90 -1.08 -9.35 -13.02
C ALA A 90 -0.20 -10.48 -12.46
N ILE A 91 -0.41 -11.71 -12.94
CA ILE A 91 0.40 -12.88 -12.54
C ILE A 91 1.84 -12.71 -13.03
N CYS A 92 2.03 -12.26 -14.27
CA CYS A 92 3.35 -11.98 -14.81
C CYS A 92 4.04 -10.83 -14.07
N SER A 93 3.33 -9.75 -13.71
CA SER A 93 3.86 -8.67 -12.87
C SER A 93 4.38 -9.20 -11.54
N PHE A 94 3.55 -9.99 -10.86
CA PHE A 94 3.93 -10.57 -9.58
C PHE A 94 5.14 -11.52 -9.72
N SER A 95 5.15 -12.33 -10.76
CA SER A 95 6.25 -13.26 -11.06
C SER A 95 7.55 -12.52 -11.41
N THR A 96 7.49 -11.44 -12.18
CA THR A 96 8.65 -10.60 -12.49
C THR A 96 9.19 -9.91 -11.24
N MET A 97 8.32 -9.38 -10.37
CA MET A 97 8.74 -8.81 -9.09
C MET A 97 9.41 -9.87 -8.21
N PHE A 98 8.85 -11.07 -8.14
CA PHE A 98 9.44 -12.20 -7.41
C PHE A 98 10.78 -12.63 -8.00
N PHE A 99 10.91 -12.64 -9.33
CA PHE A 99 12.17 -12.97 -9.99
C PHE A 99 13.25 -11.91 -9.75
N ILE A 100 12.90 -10.62 -9.81
CA ILE A 100 13.81 -9.53 -9.45
C ILE A 100 14.25 -9.68 -7.99
N TYR A 101 13.31 -9.94 -7.08
CA TYR A 101 13.61 -10.22 -5.68
C TYR A 101 14.58 -11.40 -5.53
N TYR A 102 14.32 -12.52 -6.20
CA TYR A 102 15.18 -13.70 -6.20
C TYR A 102 16.59 -13.40 -6.72
N LEU A 103 16.70 -12.66 -7.83
CA LEU A 103 17.99 -12.25 -8.37
C LEU A 103 18.76 -11.39 -7.38
N ILE A 104 18.12 -10.43 -6.71
CA ILE A 104 18.78 -9.58 -5.72
C ILE A 104 19.26 -10.43 -4.53
N PHE A 105 18.46 -11.40 -4.09
CA PHE A 105 18.80 -12.32 -3.02
C PHE A 105 19.98 -13.23 -3.37
N VAL A 106 19.99 -13.81 -4.59
CA VAL A 106 21.04 -14.75 -5.02
C VAL A 106 22.35 -14.04 -5.38
N LEU A 107 22.28 -12.85 -5.96
CA LEU A 107 23.45 -12.12 -6.44
C LEU A 107 24.18 -11.34 -5.33
N ASP A 108 23.68 -11.38 -4.09
CA ASP A 108 24.24 -10.68 -2.92
C ASP A 108 24.62 -9.22 -3.23
N ILE A 109 23.72 -8.52 -3.93
CA ILE A 109 23.91 -7.12 -4.37
C ILE A 109 23.99 -6.17 -3.15
N GLY A 110 23.75 -6.68 -1.94
CA GLY A 110 23.81 -5.95 -0.67
C GLY A 110 25.19 -5.37 -0.34
N SER A 111 26.25 -5.73 -1.07
CA SER A 111 27.57 -5.11 -0.89
C SER A 111 27.73 -3.74 -1.57
N LEU A 112 26.72 -3.24 -2.28
CA LEU A 112 26.74 -1.92 -2.92
C LEU A 112 26.15 -0.85 -1.99
N ASP A 113 26.95 0.17 -1.66
CA ASP A 113 26.53 1.32 -0.85
C ASP A 113 25.18 1.88 -1.33
N GLY A 114 24.20 1.90 -0.42
CA GLY A 114 22.86 2.43 -0.67
C GLY A 114 21.82 1.41 -1.14
N LEU A 115 22.19 0.14 -1.33
CA LEU A 115 21.25 -0.97 -1.61
C LEU A 115 20.98 -1.87 -0.39
N ASP A 116 21.42 -1.48 0.80
CA ASP A 116 21.25 -2.24 2.05
C ASP A 116 19.80 -2.66 2.30
N LYS A 117 18.82 -1.81 1.93
CA LYS A 117 17.38 -2.07 2.09
C LYS A 117 16.81 -3.15 1.17
N ILE A 118 17.62 -3.69 0.26
CA ILE A 118 17.25 -4.82 -0.59
C ILE A 118 18.21 -5.99 -0.41
N SER A 119 19.17 -5.88 0.52
CA SER A 119 20.06 -6.98 0.87
C SER A 119 19.28 -8.17 1.45
N ALA A 120 19.80 -9.38 1.26
CA ALA A 120 19.24 -10.59 1.86
C ALA A 120 19.14 -10.46 3.39
N PHE A 121 20.17 -9.90 4.03
CA PHE A 121 20.20 -9.65 5.48
C PHE A 121 19.09 -8.70 5.94
N TYR A 122 18.86 -7.59 5.24
CA TYR A 122 17.78 -6.67 5.59
C TYR A 122 16.39 -7.30 5.43
N LEU A 123 16.21 -8.15 4.40
CA LEU A 123 14.96 -8.84 4.17
C LEU A 123 14.67 -9.91 5.24
N GLU A 124 15.70 -10.64 5.66
CA GLU A 124 15.64 -11.57 6.80
C GLU A 124 15.31 -10.82 8.09
N PHE A 125 16.03 -9.74 8.40
CA PHE A 125 15.72 -8.86 9.52
C PHE A 125 14.27 -8.36 9.47
N LEU A 126 13.79 -7.91 8.31
CA LEU A 126 12.43 -7.40 8.17
C LEU A 126 11.39 -8.49 8.38
N TYR A 127 11.66 -9.71 7.92
CA TYR A 127 10.80 -10.87 8.17
C TYR A 127 10.69 -11.17 9.67
N ASP A 128 11.83 -11.30 10.37
CA ASP A 128 11.85 -11.57 11.81
C ASP A 128 11.19 -10.47 12.62
N PHE A 129 11.45 -9.21 12.23
CA PHE A 129 10.82 -8.05 12.84
C PHE A 129 9.29 -8.09 12.70
N LYS A 130 8.77 -8.41 11.50
CA LYS A 130 7.33 -8.53 11.26
C LYS A 130 6.72 -9.73 11.99
N ALA A 131 7.42 -10.86 12.04
CA ALA A 131 6.98 -12.03 12.80
C ALA A 131 6.84 -11.70 14.28
N THR A 132 7.85 -11.05 14.86
CA THR A 132 7.84 -10.58 16.25
C THR A 132 6.66 -9.64 16.52
N GLN A 133 6.43 -8.65 15.65
CA GLN A 133 5.26 -7.76 15.77
C GLN A 133 3.93 -8.54 15.82
N ILE A 134 3.78 -9.54 14.95
CA ILE A 134 2.57 -10.39 14.93
C ILE A 134 2.45 -11.18 16.24
N GLU A 135 3.54 -11.79 16.70
CA GLU A 135 3.58 -12.58 17.93
C GLU A 135 3.21 -11.73 19.15
N ASP A 136 3.75 -10.53 19.27
CA ASP A 136 3.47 -9.58 20.35
C ASP A 136 1.98 -9.21 20.41
N VAL A 137 1.38 -8.92 19.25
CA VAL A 137 -0.05 -8.60 19.18
C VAL A 137 -0.91 -9.81 19.52
N ILE A 138 -0.57 -11.00 19.02
CA ILE A 138 -1.27 -12.24 19.36
C ILE A 138 -1.17 -12.54 20.86
N TYR A 139 0.02 -12.39 21.45
CA TYR A 139 0.24 -12.59 22.87
C TYR A 139 -0.59 -11.60 23.70
N THR A 140 -0.56 -10.32 23.32
CA THR A 140 -1.34 -9.26 23.98
C THR A 140 -2.83 -9.56 23.93
N LEU A 141 -3.38 -9.88 22.76
CA LEU A 141 -4.82 -10.17 22.60
C LEU A 141 -5.28 -11.47 23.29
N LYS A 142 -4.37 -12.41 23.54
CA LYS A 142 -4.64 -13.63 24.31
C LYS A 142 -4.59 -13.42 25.82
N SER A 143 -4.01 -12.31 26.29
CA SER A 143 -3.84 -12.05 27.72
C SER A 143 -5.15 -11.82 28.47
N ALA A 144 -6.21 -11.42 27.78
CA ALA A 144 -7.53 -11.16 28.36
C ALA A 144 -8.67 -11.85 27.58
N PRO A 145 -9.76 -12.24 28.25
CA PRO A 145 -10.92 -12.85 27.60
C PRO A 145 -11.48 -11.96 26.50
N ASN A 146 -11.89 -12.60 25.39
CA ASN A 146 -12.57 -11.98 24.24
C ASN A 146 -11.75 -10.98 23.41
N GLN A 147 -10.61 -10.45 23.88
CA GLN A 147 -9.84 -9.44 23.14
C GLN A 147 -9.37 -9.95 21.77
N PHE A 148 -9.06 -11.24 21.63
CA PHE A 148 -8.77 -11.84 20.33
C PHE A 148 -9.91 -11.66 19.29
N TYR A 149 -11.17 -11.62 19.73
CA TYR A 149 -12.32 -11.47 18.85
C TYR A 149 -12.72 -10.02 18.63
N ILE A 150 -12.71 -9.18 19.68
CA ILE A 150 -13.24 -7.81 19.63
C ILE A 150 -12.16 -6.71 19.63
N GLY A 151 -10.89 -7.08 19.80
CA GLY A 151 -9.77 -6.17 19.89
C GLY A 151 -9.35 -5.86 21.32
N ARG A 152 -8.20 -5.20 21.44
CA ARG A 152 -7.62 -4.71 22.67
C ARG A 152 -8.37 -3.48 23.15
N THR A 153 -8.61 -3.40 24.46
CA THR A 153 -9.03 -2.16 25.12
C THR A 153 -7.81 -1.36 25.52
N PHE A 154 -7.76 -0.10 25.12
CA PHE A 154 -6.70 0.83 25.49
C PHE A 154 -7.18 1.71 26.65
N GLU A 155 -6.43 1.73 27.75
CA GLU A 155 -6.75 2.57 28.91
C GLU A 155 -6.40 4.04 28.62
N ASP A 156 -5.26 4.27 27.97
CA ASP A 156 -4.80 5.58 27.55
C ASP A 156 -4.73 5.72 26.03
N ALA A 157 -5.12 6.90 25.52
CA ALA A 157 -5.04 7.23 24.10
C ALA A 157 -3.60 7.22 23.55
N LYS A 158 -2.59 7.32 24.44
CA LYS A 158 -1.17 7.26 24.07
C LYS A 158 -0.71 5.86 23.72
N ASP A 159 -1.39 4.84 24.24
CA ASP A 159 -1.09 3.43 23.98
C ASP A 159 -1.75 2.94 22.69
N LEU A 160 -2.63 3.76 22.12
CA LEU A 160 -3.35 3.43 20.90
C LEU A 160 -2.36 3.33 19.73
N VAL A 161 -2.27 2.13 19.15
CA VAL A 161 -1.35 1.84 18.05
C VAL A 161 -1.96 2.35 16.73
N ILE A 162 -1.93 3.67 16.55
CA ILE A 162 -2.19 4.32 15.29
C ILE A 162 -0.81 4.64 14.69
N TRP A 163 -0.57 4.29 13.43
CA TRP A 163 0.67 4.61 12.67
C TRP A 163 1.87 3.67 12.78
N SER A 164 1.69 2.41 13.22
CA SER A 164 2.73 1.40 12.98
C SER A 164 2.94 1.15 11.48
N ASP A 165 4.06 0.52 11.14
CA ASP A 165 4.45 0.09 9.80
C ASP A 165 3.81 -1.26 9.39
N PHE A 166 2.69 -1.65 10.04
CA PHE A 166 1.87 -2.79 9.67
C PHE A 166 0.39 -2.52 9.99
N ALA A 167 -0.32 -1.86 9.07
CA ALA A 167 -1.65 -1.34 9.38
C ALA A 167 -2.75 -2.40 9.51
N TRP A 168 -2.64 -3.53 8.81
CA TRP A 168 -3.53 -4.67 9.03
C TRP A 168 -3.41 -5.22 10.44
N LEU A 169 -2.19 -5.29 10.97
CA LEU A 169 -1.94 -5.75 12.31
C LEU A 169 -2.51 -4.77 13.34
N ASN A 170 -2.38 -3.46 13.13
CA ASN A 170 -3.02 -2.44 13.99
C ASN A 170 -4.54 -2.56 13.95
N LEU A 171 -5.14 -2.77 12.78
CA LEU A 171 -6.57 -3.00 12.68
C LEU A 171 -6.98 -4.23 13.49
N PHE A 172 -6.22 -5.32 13.38
CA PHE A 172 -6.46 -6.54 14.14
C PHE A 172 -6.28 -6.33 15.65
N GLU A 173 -5.25 -5.61 16.09
CA GLU A 173 -5.06 -5.27 17.50
C GLU A 173 -6.24 -4.44 18.03
N CYS A 174 -6.67 -3.41 17.28
CA CYS A 174 -7.73 -2.51 17.72
C CYS A 174 -9.14 -3.11 17.67
N THR A 175 -9.40 -4.04 16.76
CA THR A 175 -10.78 -4.50 16.47
C THR A 175 -10.97 -6.02 16.49
N GLY A 176 -9.89 -6.77 16.72
CA GLY A 176 -9.88 -8.21 16.78
C GLY A 176 -10.28 -8.87 15.46
N TYR A 177 -10.60 -10.16 15.54
CA TYR A 177 -11.03 -10.94 14.39
C TYR A 177 -12.33 -10.41 13.77
N VAL A 178 -13.27 -9.92 14.59
CA VAL A 178 -14.58 -9.45 14.12
C VAL A 178 -14.42 -8.20 13.25
N GLY A 179 -13.66 -7.20 13.69
CA GLY A 179 -13.45 -5.99 12.89
C GLY A 179 -12.67 -6.26 11.60
N LEU A 180 -11.65 -7.12 11.66
CA LEU A 180 -10.93 -7.57 10.47
C LEU A 180 -11.86 -8.27 9.48
N TYR A 181 -12.68 -9.20 9.96
CA TYR A 181 -13.66 -9.94 9.14
C TYR A 181 -14.67 -8.99 8.47
N LEU A 182 -15.28 -8.08 9.25
CA LEU A 182 -16.22 -7.09 8.70
C LEU A 182 -15.57 -6.19 7.66
N THR A 183 -14.32 -5.78 7.88
CA THR A 183 -13.54 -4.98 6.93
C THR A 183 -13.34 -5.74 5.62
N VAL A 184 -12.93 -7.01 5.69
CA VAL A 184 -12.78 -7.87 4.50
C VAL A 184 -14.11 -8.04 3.77
N LEU A 185 -15.23 -8.26 4.48
CA LEU A 185 -16.55 -8.34 3.87
C LEU A 185 -16.93 -7.05 3.14
N ILE A 186 -16.69 -5.88 3.73
CA ILE A 186 -16.96 -4.59 3.08
C ILE A 186 -16.21 -4.51 1.74
N PHE A 187 -14.92 -4.86 1.71
CA PHE A 187 -14.18 -4.88 0.46
C PHE A 187 -14.78 -5.87 -0.54
N ILE A 188 -15.01 -7.12 -0.15
CA ILE A 188 -15.58 -8.14 -1.04
C ILE A 188 -16.92 -7.69 -1.66
N PHE A 189 -17.84 -7.13 -0.85
CA PHE A 189 -19.18 -6.78 -1.33
C PHE A 189 -19.25 -5.43 -2.07
N LYS A 190 -18.33 -4.50 -1.78
CA LYS A 190 -18.31 -3.17 -2.41
C LYS A 190 -17.36 -3.08 -3.61
N THR A 191 -16.44 -4.04 -3.74
CA THR A 191 -15.60 -4.18 -4.92
C THR A 191 -16.43 -4.57 -6.15
N ASN A 192 -16.10 -3.97 -7.29
CA ASN A 192 -16.71 -4.19 -8.59
C ASN A 192 -15.64 -4.00 -9.70
N ARG A 193 -16.03 -4.25 -10.96
CA ARG A 193 -15.11 -4.20 -12.11
C ARG A 193 -14.38 -2.87 -12.33
N TYR A 194 -14.86 -1.77 -11.76
CA TYR A 194 -14.29 -0.43 -11.93
C TYR A 194 -13.35 -0.02 -10.79
N ASN A 195 -13.55 -0.57 -9.58
CA ASN A 195 -12.79 -0.17 -8.40
C ASN A 195 -11.91 -1.28 -7.82
N TYR A 196 -11.95 -2.50 -8.36
CA TYR A 196 -11.19 -3.62 -7.78
C TYR A 196 -9.68 -3.39 -7.78
N ILE A 197 -9.11 -2.77 -8.82
CA ILE A 197 -7.67 -2.52 -8.87
C ILE A 197 -7.26 -1.46 -7.84
N PRO A 198 -7.87 -0.26 -7.78
CA PRO A 198 -7.59 0.72 -6.72
C PRO A 198 -7.74 0.16 -5.30
N ILE A 199 -8.79 -0.63 -5.06
CA ILE A 199 -9.01 -1.27 -3.76
C ILE A 199 -7.87 -2.26 -3.48
N LEU A 200 -7.51 -3.12 -4.43
CA LEU A 200 -6.42 -4.07 -4.27
C LEU A 200 -5.09 -3.36 -3.93
N VAL A 201 -4.79 -2.25 -4.60
CA VAL A 201 -3.60 -1.42 -4.33
C VAL A 201 -3.63 -0.88 -2.89
N PHE A 202 -4.78 -0.41 -2.41
CA PHE A 202 -4.93 -0.02 -1.01
C PHE A 202 -4.67 -1.17 -0.04
N LEU A 203 -5.21 -2.36 -0.31
CA LEU A 203 -5.06 -3.53 0.56
C LEU A 203 -3.60 -4.00 0.62
N ILE A 204 -2.89 -4.00 -0.52
CA ILE A 204 -1.46 -4.31 -0.59
C ILE A 204 -0.64 -3.24 0.16
N GLY A 205 -0.94 -1.95 -0.07
CA GLY A 205 -0.26 -0.85 0.62
C GLY A 205 -0.40 -0.94 2.15
N ALA A 206 -1.56 -1.36 2.64
CA ALA A 206 -1.87 -1.53 4.06
C ALA A 206 -1.01 -2.61 4.78
N ILE A 207 -0.30 -3.46 4.04
CA ILE A 207 0.69 -4.39 4.63
C ILE A 207 1.86 -3.60 5.25
N HIS A 208 2.27 -2.48 4.65
CA HIS A 208 3.39 -1.68 5.17
C HIS A 208 2.94 -0.36 5.80
N TYR A 209 1.94 0.33 5.25
CA TYR A 209 1.40 1.54 5.87
C TYR A 209 -0.09 1.70 5.57
N GLY A 210 -0.83 2.17 6.57
CA GLY A 210 -2.28 2.28 6.53
C GLY A 210 -2.79 3.43 5.67
N ALA A 211 -2.39 3.52 4.40
CA ALA A 211 -2.82 4.58 3.51
C ALA A 211 -4.35 4.62 3.41
N ILE A 212 -5.01 3.46 3.34
CA ILE A 212 -6.47 3.35 3.34
C ILE A 212 -7.13 3.82 4.64
N TYR A 213 -6.43 3.71 5.77
CA TYR A 213 -6.94 4.13 7.08
C TYR A 213 -6.65 5.60 7.38
N SER A 214 -5.83 6.28 6.56
CA SER A 214 -5.68 7.74 6.63
C SER A 214 -6.97 8.44 6.20
N LEU A 215 -7.23 9.66 6.69
CA LEU A 215 -8.43 10.43 6.31
C LEU A 215 -8.58 10.56 4.77
N PRO A 216 -7.55 10.94 3.99
CA PRO A 216 -7.68 10.96 2.53
C PRO A 216 -7.93 9.58 1.91
N GLY A 217 -7.32 8.53 2.47
CA GLY A 217 -7.55 7.16 2.04
C GLY A 217 -8.98 6.69 2.26
N GLN A 218 -9.57 7.01 3.42
CA GLN A 218 -10.97 6.69 3.73
C GLN A 218 -11.93 7.43 2.79
N LEU A 219 -11.67 8.72 2.50
CA LEU A 219 -12.45 9.50 1.54
C LEU A 219 -12.40 8.89 0.13
N LEU A 220 -11.21 8.53 -0.35
CA LEU A 220 -11.04 7.88 -1.65
C LEU A 220 -11.68 6.49 -1.68
N GLY A 221 -11.47 5.68 -0.64
CA GLY A 221 -12.09 4.35 -0.50
C GLY A 221 -13.61 4.42 -0.52
N GLY A 222 -14.20 5.33 0.27
CA GLY A 222 -15.63 5.58 0.28
C GLY A 222 -16.15 6.04 -1.08
N TYR A 223 -15.44 6.96 -1.74
CA TYR A 223 -15.76 7.39 -3.10
C TYR A 223 -15.76 6.20 -4.07
N PHE A 224 -14.70 5.40 -4.13
CA PHE A 224 -14.62 4.24 -5.03
C PHE A 224 -15.71 3.23 -4.77
N MET A 225 -16.06 2.96 -3.52
CA MET A 225 -17.14 2.04 -3.15
C MET A 225 -18.53 2.59 -3.51
N SER A 226 -18.71 3.92 -3.56
CA SER A 226 -19.98 4.56 -3.94
C SER A 226 -20.27 4.54 -5.46
N THR A 227 -19.25 4.40 -6.30
CA THR A 227 -19.38 4.51 -7.77
C THR A 227 -20.29 3.45 -8.41
N LYS A 228 -20.58 2.33 -7.71
CA LYS A 228 -21.51 1.28 -8.18
C LYS A 228 -22.92 1.82 -8.45
N PHE A 229 -23.34 2.89 -7.75
CA PHE A 229 -24.70 3.42 -7.86
C PHE A 229 -24.96 4.23 -9.14
N LYS A 230 -23.98 5.00 -9.64
CA LYS A 230 -24.22 5.92 -10.77
C LYS A 230 -24.20 5.25 -12.16
N ASN A 231 -23.44 4.18 -12.34
CA ASN A 231 -23.31 3.56 -13.67
C ASN A 231 -24.55 2.74 -14.08
N ASN A 232 -25.33 2.22 -13.14
CA ASN A 232 -26.59 1.55 -13.46
C ASN A 232 -27.68 2.56 -13.87
N GLU A 233 -27.72 3.75 -13.28
CA GLU A 233 -28.64 4.81 -13.72
C GLU A 233 -28.25 5.38 -15.08
N MET A 234 -26.96 5.61 -15.36
CA MET A 234 -26.54 6.07 -16.68
C MET A 234 -26.76 5.03 -17.79
N LEU A 235 -26.59 3.73 -17.50
CA LEU A 235 -26.84 2.67 -18.49
C LEU A 235 -28.33 2.38 -18.70
N ASN A 236 -29.19 2.71 -17.74
CA ASN A 236 -30.65 2.60 -17.90
C ASN A 236 -31.27 3.83 -18.57
N ASN A 237 -30.50 4.90 -18.74
CA ASN A 237 -30.91 6.14 -19.41
C ASN A 237 -30.29 6.29 -20.82
N LEU A 238 -29.70 5.21 -21.36
CA LEU A 238 -29.21 5.07 -22.74
C LEU A 238 -29.93 3.90 -23.40
#